data_AF-A0A3R6UF35-F1
#
_entry.id   AF-A0A3R6UF35-F1
#
_cell.length_a   1.000
_cell.length_b   1.000
_cell.length_c   1.000
_cell.angle_alpha   90.00
_cell.angle_beta   90.00
_cell.angle_gamma   90.00
#
_symmetry.space_group_name_H-M   'P 1'
#
loop_
_entity.id
_entity.type
_entity.pdbx_description
1 polymer ?
#
loop_
_entity_poly.entity_id
_entity_poly.type
_entity_poly.pdbx_seq_one_letter_code
_entity_poly.pdbx_strand_id
1 'polypeptide(L)'
;MNQMSTTLNDEHWLNLITQCRSSGLTDRQWCIENGIPVSTFYYHVRALRKKACEVPEAVDAAAQKQEVVQIPLWEREQHSDTAAFHTPSICLEMQGIRIEIHEQAGADVIRNTLLALRQLC
;
A
#
# COMPACT_ATOMS: atom_id res chain seq x y z
N MET A 1 -17.19 -37.36 -1.20
CA MET A 1 -17.86 -36.70 -2.35
C MET A 1 -18.39 -35.30 -2.01
N ASN A 2 -17.76 -34.52 -1.11
CA ASN A 2 -18.26 -33.19 -0.64
C ASN A 2 -17.35 -31.98 -0.95
N GLN A 3 -16.26 -32.17 -1.71
CA GLN A 3 -15.29 -31.10 -1.94
C GLN A 3 -15.78 -30.07 -2.98
N MET A 4 -16.50 -30.51 -4.02
CA MET A 4 -16.96 -29.63 -5.12
C MET A 4 -18.03 -28.61 -4.70
N SER A 5 -18.91 -28.96 -3.76
CA SER A 5 -19.98 -28.06 -3.29
C SER A 5 -19.45 -26.90 -2.43
N THR A 6 -18.30 -27.12 -1.78
CA THR A 6 -17.69 -26.13 -0.88
C THR A 6 -16.92 -25.07 -1.66
N THR A 7 -16.21 -25.48 -2.72
CA THR A 7 -15.44 -24.56 -3.58
C THR A 7 -16.34 -23.60 -4.35
N LEU A 8 -17.46 -24.10 -4.89
CA LEU A 8 -18.47 -23.27 -5.58
C LEU A 8 -19.07 -22.21 -4.64
N ASN A 9 -19.24 -22.54 -3.37
CA ASN A 9 -19.73 -21.59 -2.37
C ASN A 9 -18.65 -20.56 -1.99
N ASP A 10 -17.39 -20.98 -1.85
CA ASP A 10 -16.28 -20.07 -1.55
C ASP A 10 -16.04 -19.05 -2.68
N GLU A 11 -16.07 -19.50 -3.94
CA GLU A 11 -15.93 -18.63 -5.11
C GLU A 11 -17.06 -17.60 -5.20
N HIS A 12 -18.30 -18.00 -4.91
CA HIS A 12 -19.43 -17.10 -4.85
C HIS A 12 -19.22 -15.99 -3.81
N TRP A 13 -18.79 -16.35 -2.59
CA TRP A 13 -18.53 -15.36 -1.54
C TRP A 13 -17.31 -14.48 -1.83
N LEU A 14 -16.27 -15.01 -2.48
CA LEU A 14 -15.14 -14.22 -2.95
C LEU A 14 -15.58 -13.15 -3.96
N ASN A 15 -16.48 -13.52 -4.88
CA ASN A 15 -17.02 -12.58 -5.86
C ASN A 15 -17.84 -11.47 -5.19
N LEU A 16 -18.74 -11.82 -4.27
CA LEU A 16 -19.52 -10.83 -3.50
C LEU A 16 -18.64 -9.89 -2.68
N ILE A 17 -17.61 -10.41 -1.99
CA ILE A 17 -16.66 -9.59 -1.24
C ILE A 17 -15.89 -8.64 -2.17
N THR A 18 -15.53 -9.10 -3.36
CA THR A 18 -14.84 -8.27 -4.36
C THR A 18 -15.76 -7.14 -4.86
N GLN A 19 -17.02 -7.46 -5.18
CA GLN A 19 -18.02 -6.46 -5.56
C GLN A 19 -18.24 -5.40 -4.46
N CYS A 20 -18.38 -5.85 -3.20
CA CYS A 20 -18.48 -4.98 -2.04
C CYS A 20 -17.32 -3.99 -1.96
N ARG A 21 -16.08 -4.48 -2.11
CA ARG A 21 -14.86 -3.64 -2.08
C ARG A 21 -14.77 -2.66 -3.25
N SER A 22 -15.24 -3.06 -4.43
CA SER A 22 -15.27 -2.19 -5.61
C SER A 22 -16.40 -1.16 -5.60
N SER A 23 -17.43 -1.35 -4.78
CA SER A 23 -18.63 -0.50 -4.77
C SER A 23 -18.38 0.92 -4.23
N GLY A 24 -17.32 1.12 -3.44
CA GLY A 24 -17.07 2.38 -2.73
C GLY A 24 -18.02 2.63 -1.55
N LEU A 25 -18.94 1.72 -1.26
CA LEU A 25 -19.84 1.77 -0.10
C LEU A 25 -19.18 1.12 1.12
N THR A 26 -19.70 1.43 2.31
CA THR A 26 -19.35 0.65 3.50
C THR A 26 -19.94 -0.75 3.42
N ASP A 27 -19.25 -1.76 3.97
CA ASP A 27 -19.71 -3.16 3.99
C ASP A 27 -21.18 -3.28 4.42
N ARG A 28 -21.59 -2.52 5.44
CA ARG A 28 -22.95 -2.53 5.98
C ARG A 28 -23.97 -2.01 4.97
N GLN A 29 -23.68 -0.90 4.30
CA GLN A 29 -24.57 -0.32 3.28
C GLN A 29 -24.71 -1.26 2.08
N TRP A 30 -23.58 -1.78 1.58
CA TRP A 30 -23.57 -2.71 0.46
C TRP A 30 -24.36 -3.99 0.77
N CYS A 31 -24.19 -4.55 1.98
CA CYS A 31 -24.98 -5.71 2.42
C CYS A 31 -26.49 -5.43 2.43
N ILE A 32 -26.91 -4.26 2.91
CA ILE A 32 -28.32 -3.86 2.94
C ILE A 32 -28.87 -3.75 1.51
N GLU A 33 -28.16 -3.09 0.59
CA GLU A 33 -28.58 -2.91 -0.80
C GLU A 33 -28.66 -4.25 -1.57
N ASN A 34 -27.78 -5.19 -1.26
CA ASN A 34 -27.72 -6.50 -1.92
C ASN A 34 -28.55 -7.58 -1.19
N GLY A 35 -29.29 -7.21 -0.14
CA GLY A 35 -30.14 -8.14 0.61
C GLY A 35 -29.37 -9.22 1.38
N ILE A 36 -28.10 -8.96 1.70
CA ILE A 36 -27.23 -9.90 2.41
C ILE A 36 -27.24 -9.53 3.91
N PRO A 37 -27.56 -10.47 4.82
CA PRO A 37 -27.39 -10.22 6.24
C PRO A 37 -25.92 -9.97 6.58
N VAL A 38 -25.65 -8.86 7.26
CA VAL A 38 -24.29 -8.41 7.61
C VAL A 38 -23.52 -9.50 8.41
N SER A 39 -24.21 -10.23 9.27
CA SER A 39 -23.64 -11.36 10.02
C SER A 39 -23.15 -12.49 9.11
N THR A 40 -23.94 -12.85 8.09
CA THR A 40 -23.59 -13.86 7.09
C THR A 40 -22.38 -13.41 6.28
N PHE A 41 -22.35 -12.15 5.86
CA PHE A 41 -21.21 -11.59 5.14
C PHE A 41 -19.91 -11.70 5.94
N TYR A 42 -19.90 -11.22 7.19
CA TYR A 42 -18.71 -11.30 8.03
C TYR A 42 -18.32 -12.74 8.41
N TYR A 43 -19.29 -13.64 8.53
CA TYR A 43 -19.02 -15.06 8.72
C TYR A 43 -18.19 -15.62 7.56
N HIS A 44 -18.62 -15.37 6.31
CA HIS A 44 -17.90 -15.86 5.13
C HIS A 44 -16.55 -15.19 4.93
N VAL A 45 -16.42 -13.89 5.21
CA VAL A 45 -15.11 -13.20 5.23
C VAL A 45 -14.15 -13.89 6.19
N ARG A 46 -14.60 -14.22 7.41
CA ARG A 46 -13.79 -14.90 8.42
C ARG A 46 -13.43 -16.33 8.00
N ALA A 47 -14.39 -17.08 7.45
CA ALA A 47 -14.18 -18.45 6.99
C ALA A 47 -13.16 -18.51 5.85
N LEU A 48 -13.27 -17.63 4.86
CA LEU A 48 -12.35 -17.53 3.73
C LEU A 48 -10.93 -17.15 4.19
N ARG A 49 -10.80 -16.18 5.11
CA ARG A 49 -9.51 -15.84 5.71
C ARG A 49 -8.86 -17.04 6.42
N LYS A 50 -9.65 -17.81 7.16
CA LYS A 50 -9.15 -19.01 7.85
C LYS A 50 -8.61 -20.04 6.86
N LYS A 51 -9.32 -20.28 5.76
CA LYS A 51 -8.88 -21.20 4.69
C LYS A 51 -7.61 -20.72 3.98
N ALA A 52 -7.51 -19.41 3.70
CA ALA A 52 -6.33 -18.84 3.04
C ALA A 52 -5.07 -18.85 3.93
N CYS A 53 -5.25 -18.81 5.26
CA CYS A 53 -4.16 -18.88 6.23
C CYS A 53 -3.92 -20.28 6.79
N GLU A 54 -4.46 -21.33 6.17
CA GLU A 54 -4.22 -22.71 6.57
C GLU A 54 -2.77 -23.05 6.17
N VAL A 55 -1.86 -22.86 7.13
CA VAL A 55 -0.45 -23.25 6.98
C VAL A 55 -0.43 -24.78 6.89
N PRO A 56 0.16 -25.38 5.85
CA PRO A 56 0.34 -26.81 5.79
C PRO A 56 0.99 -27.31 7.09
N GLU A 57 0.51 -28.42 7.66
CA GLU A 57 1.20 -29.03 8.78
C GLU A 57 2.68 -29.17 8.43
N ALA A 58 3.55 -28.77 9.37
CA ALA A 58 4.98 -28.91 9.20
C ALA A 58 5.26 -30.41 9.03
N VAL A 59 5.32 -30.87 7.77
CA VAL A 59 5.99 -32.11 7.42
C VAL A 59 7.36 -31.99 8.06
N ASP A 60 7.73 -32.95 8.90
CA ASP A 60 9.01 -32.97 9.63
C ASP A 60 10.14 -32.60 8.67
N ALA A 61 10.48 -31.30 8.64
CA ALA A 61 11.51 -30.74 7.78
C ALA A 61 12.91 -31.06 8.34
N ALA A 62 13.00 -32.08 9.19
CA ALA A 62 14.23 -32.56 9.80
C ALA A 62 15.21 -33.18 8.78
N ALA A 63 14.86 -33.26 7.49
CA ALA A 63 15.77 -33.77 6.46
C ALA A 63 15.75 -33.03 5.13
N GLN A 64 14.91 -32.02 4.92
CA GLN A 64 15.03 -31.20 3.72
C GLN A 64 16.08 -30.13 3.98
N LYS A 65 17.31 -30.45 3.58
CA LYS A 65 18.42 -29.50 3.50
C LYS A 65 18.00 -28.41 2.50
N GLN A 66 17.32 -27.38 2.99
CA GLN A 66 16.95 -26.22 2.18
C GLN A 66 18.25 -25.60 1.70
N GLU A 67 18.50 -25.67 0.39
CA GLU A 67 19.63 -25.00 -0.24
C GLU A 67 19.32 -23.51 -0.28
N VAL A 68 19.70 -22.83 0.80
CA VAL A 68 19.60 -21.38 0.90
C VAL A 68 20.79 -20.78 0.17
N VAL A 69 20.54 -20.22 -1.01
CA VAL A 69 21.51 -19.34 -1.66
C VAL A 69 21.42 -18.00 -0.96
N GLN A 70 22.55 -17.49 -0.47
CA GLN A 70 22.62 -16.09 -0.09
C GLN A 70 22.34 -15.28 -1.35
N ILE A 71 21.13 -14.75 -1.44
CA ILE A 71 20.86 -13.69 -2.39
C ILE A 71 21.73 -12.55 -1.87
N PRO A 72 22.78 -12.12 -2.60
CA PRO A 72 23.42 -10.89 -2.24
C PRO A 72 22.27 -9.89 -2.19
N LEU A 73 22.05 -9.29 -1.03
CA LEU A 73 21.51 -7.96 -1.03
C LEU A 73 22.63 -7.18 -1.73
N TRP A 74 22.62 -7.20 -3.07
CA TRP A 74 22.79 -5.94 -3.73
C TRP A 74 21.78 -5.12 -2.97
N GLU A 75 22.32 -4.21 -2.16
CA GLU A 75 21.87 -2.86 -2.31
C GLU A 75 21.72 -2.68 -3.83
N ARG A 76 20.56 -3.11 -4.37
CA ARG A 76 19.73 -2.19 -5.09
C ARG A 76 19.92 -1.01 -4.21
N GLU A 77 20.67 -0.07 -4.72
CA GLU A 77 20.43 1.28 -4.35
C GLU A 77 18.88 1.38 -4.51
N GLN A 78 18.10 1.02 -3.47
CA GLN A 78 17.60 2.00 -2.56
C GLN A 78 18.64 3.11 -2.66
N HIS A 79 18.49 3.90 -3.72
CA HIS A 79 18.34 5.29 -3.52
C HIS A 79 17.52 5.36 -2.24
N SER A 80 18.25 5.40 -1.14
CA SER A 80 17.93 6.16 0.04
C SER A 80 17.91 7.60 -0.47
N ASP A 81 16.93 7.81 -1.34
CA ASP A 81 16.36 9.02 -1.87
C ASP A 81 15.55 9.57 -0.69
N THR A 82 16.25 9.71 0.43
CA THR A 82 15.78 10.12 1.74
C THR A 82 16.93 10.79 2.48
N ALA A 83 18.19 10.61 2.04
CA ALA A 83 19.28 11.51 2.39
C ALA A 83 19.67 12.48 1.25
N ALA A 84 19.49 12.10 -0.02
CA ALA A 84 19.90 12.94 -1.15
C ALA A 84 18.86 13.98 -1.63
N PHE A 85 17.57 13.83 -1.27
CA PHE A 85 16.53 14.76 -1.75
C PHE A 85 16.48 16.12 -1.01
N HIS A 86 17.28 16.30 0.02
CA HIS A 86 17.23 17.52 0.83
C HIS A 86 18.32 18.53 0.51
N THR A 87 19.19 18.29 -0.48
CA THR A 87 20.10 19.35 -0.94
C THR A 87 19.35 20.24 -1.94
N PRO A 88 19.05 21.50 -1.59
CA PRO A 88 18.43 22.40 -2.54
C PRO A 88 19.40 22.67 -3.69
N SER A 89 18.87 22.77 -4.91
CA SER A 89 19.65 23.11 -6.10
C SER A 89 20.22 24.52 -5.99
N ILE A 90 19.52 25.42 -5.28
CA ILE A 90 19.95 26.78 -4.99
C ILE A 90 19.60 27.10 -3.53
N CYS A 91 20.55 27.64 -2.77
CA CYS A 91 20.35 28.15 -1.42
C CYS A 91 20.77 29.63 -1.37
N LEU A 92 19.89 30.50 -0.88
CA LEU A 92 20.14 31.93 -0.67
C LEU A 92 20.02 32.23 0.82
N GLU A 93 20.93 33.04 1.34
CA GLU A 93 20.92 33.48 2.74
C GLU A 93 21.02 35.00 2.78
N MET A 94 20.03 35.66 3.39
CA MET A 94 19.95 37.12 3.49
C MET A 94 19.41 37.51 4.86
N GLN A 95 20.18 38.28 5.62
CA GLN A 95 19.77 38.80 6.95
C GLN A 95 19.24 37.71 7.92
N GLY A 96 19.79 36.49 7.84
CA GLY A 96 19.35 35.35 8.67
C GLY A 96 18.11 34.61 8.15
N ILE A 97 17.58 34.98 6.99
CA ILE A 97 16.53 34.24 6.28
C ILE A 97 17.19 33.33 5.24
N ARG A 98 16.86 32.03 5.30
CA ARG A 98 17.34 31.01 4.36
C ARG A 98 16.22 30.64 3.39
N ILE A 99 16.53 30.67 2.09
CA ILE A 99 15.59 30.37 1.01
C ILE A 99 16.19 29.25 0.16
N GLU A 100 15.41 28.18 -0.01
CA GLU A 100 15.83 26.96 -0.67
C GLU A 100 14.96 26.69 -1.91
N ILE A 101 15.60 26.50 -3.06
CA ILE A 101 14.93 26.13 -4.31
C ILE A 101 15.39 24.74 -4.70
N HIS A 102 14.45 23.80 -4.73
CA HIS A 102 14.67 22.43 -5.21
C HIS A 102 14.42 22.32 -6.71
N GLU A 103 15.02 21.32 -7.35
CA GLU A 103 14.93 21.08 -8.80
C GLU A 103 13.48 20.95 -9.31
N GLN A 104 12.57 20.51 -8.44
CA GLN A 104 11.14 20.34 -8.74
C GLN A 104 10.32 21.64 -8.59
N ALA A 105 10.95 22.76 -8.23
CA ALA A 105 10.26 24.03 -8.07
C ALA A 105 9.76 24.58 -9.41
N GLY A 106 8.45 24.76 -9.54
CA GLY A 106 7.85 25.34 -10.73
C GLY A 106 8.29 26.80 -10.96
N ALA A 107 8.41 27.19 -12.22
CA ALA A 107 8.86 28.53 -12.61
C ALA A 107 8.01 29.67 -12.00
N ASP A 108 6.70 29.45 -11.84
CA ASP A 108 5.80 30.43 -11.21
C ASP A 108 6.08 30.60 -9.72
N VAL A 109 6.42 29.51 -9.02
CA VAL A 109 6.78 29.54 -7.60
C VAL A 109 8.08 30.31 -7.42
N ILE A 110 9.10 30.03 -8.23
CA ILE A 110 10.38 30.74 -8.20
C ILE A 110 10.16 32.22 -8.47
N ARG A 111 9.41 32.57 -9.53
CA ARG A 111 9.13 33.95 -9.91
C ARG A 111 8.40 34.71 -8.80
N ASN A 112 7.34 34.13 -8.25
CA ASN A 112 6.52 34.78 -7.23
C ASN A 112 7.30 34.99 -5.93
N THR A 113 8.11 34.01 -5.53
CA THR A 113 9.01 34.15 -4.38
C THR A 113 10.00 35.29 -4.59
N LEU A 114 10.68 35.36 -5.73
CA LEU A 114 11.63 36.44 -6.02
C LEU A 114 10.95 37.83 -6.08
N LEU A 115 9.73 37.91 -6.64
CA LEU A 115 8.95 39.16 -6.65
C LEU A 115 8.56 39.61 -5.24
N ALA A 116 8.14 38.67 -4.38
CA ALA A 116 7.80 38.97 -3.00
C ALA A 116 9.02 39.47 -2.21
N LEU A 117 10.18 38.83 -2.38
CA LEU A 117 11.43 39.25 -1.74
C LEU A 117 11.87 40.65 -2.18
N ARG A 118 11.67 40.98 -3.46
CA ARG A 118 11.96 42.33 -3.97
C ARG A 118 11.11 43.42 -3.29
N GLN A 119 9.91 43.09 -2.80
CA GLN A 119 9.06 44.06 -2.08
C GLN A 119 9.50 44.28 -0.62
N LEU A 120 10.37 43.42 -0.10
CA LEU A 120 10.89 43.47 1.27
C LEU A 120 12.23 44.24 1.38
N CYS A 121 12.82 44.63 0.24
CA CYS A 121 14.01 45.47 0.12
C CYS A 121 13.61 46.83 -0.47
#